data_AF-I4DAP5-F1
#
_entry.id   AF-I4DAP5-F1
#
_cell.length_a   1.000
_cell.length_b   1.000
_cell.length_c   1.000
_cell.angle_alpha   90.00
_cell.angle_beta   90.00
_cell.angle_gamma   90.00
#
_symmetry.space_group_name_H-M   'P 1'
#
loop_
_entity.id
_entity.type
_entity.pdbx_description
1 polymer ?
#
loop_
_entity_poly.entity_id
_entity_poly.type
_entity_poly.pdbx_seq_one_letter_code
_entity_poly.pdbx_strand_id
1 'polypeptide(L)'
;MFKKIQTSVGDILDFPPDVAGEGPKITITGRSEVLVENYLSIINFSKEEIRIETAQGELFLSGKGLVLKTILATELRIEGELDALRFEEGAGKNV
;
A
#
# COMPACT_ATOMS: atom_id res chain seq x y z
N MET A 1 9.26 25.61 -33.73
CA MET A 1 10.06 24.37 -33.88
C MET A 1 9.58 23.41 -32.80
N PHE A 2 8.68 22.47 -33.14
CA PHE A 2 8.09 21.53 -32.18
C PHE A 2 8.98 20.29 -32.09
N LYS A 3 9.51 20.00 -30.89
CA LYS A 3 10.41 18.86 -30.66
C LYS A 3 9.56 17.62 -30.38
N LYS A 4 9.65 16.63 -31.26
CA LYS A 4 9.08 15.28 -31.11
C LYS A 4 9.61 14.64 -29.82
N ILE A 5 8.70 14.19 -28.95
CA ILE A 5 9.03 13.29 -27.86
C ILE A 5 8.82 11.87 -28.40
N GLN A 6 9.93 11.14 -28.58
CA GLN A 6 9.89 9.71 -28.88
C GLN A 6 9.82 8.96 -27.56
N THR A 7 8.58 8.78 -27.13
CA THR A 7 8.11 7.90 -26.05
C THR A 7 8.58 6.45 -26.19
N SER A 8 9.67 5.97 -25.58
CA SER A 8 9.98 4.53 -25.63
C SER A 8 8.87 3.76 -24.90
N VAL A 9 8.48 2.58 -25.42
CA VAL A 9 7.39 1.73 -24.86
C VAL A 9 7.69 1.27 -23.42
N GLY A 10 8.89 1.55 -22.89
CA GLY A 10 9.27 1.34 -21.49
C GLY A 10 8.76 2.38 -20.49
N ASP A 11 8.23 3.53 -20.94
CA ASP A 11 7.69 4.57 -20.05
C ASP A 11 6.22 4.28 -19.64
N ILE A 12 5.61 3.20 -20.15
CA ILE A 12 4.24 2.74 -19.77
C ILE A 12 4.25 1.93 -18.46
N LEU A 13 5.29 2.09 -17.64
CA LEU A 13 5.23 1.79 -16.20
C LEU A 13 5.15 3.08 -15.36
N ASP A 14 4.92 4.23 -16.00
CA ASP A 14 4.39 5.42 -15.35
C ASP A 14 2.92 5.16 -15.02
N PHE A 15 2.66 4.72 -13.79
CA PHE A 15 1.32 4.79 -13.22
C PHE A 15 0.75 6.20 -13.47
N PRO A 16 -0.49 6.32 -13.97
CA PRO A 16 -1.07 7.61 -14.29
C PRO A 16 -1.01 8.54 -13.05
N PRO A 17 -0.79 9.85 -13.25
CA PRO A 17 -0.58 10.81 -12.16
C PRO A 17 -1.73 10.89 -11.13
N ASP A 18 -2.90 10.33 -11.45
CA ASP A 18 -4.02 10.21 -10.51
C ASP A 18 -3.77 9.18 -9.39
N VAL A 19 -2.83 8.24 -9.55
CA VAL A 19 -2.38 7.32 -8.49
C VAL A 19 -1.35 7.99 -7.57
N ALA A 20 -0.72 9.09 -8.01
CA ALA A 20 0.24 9.85 -7.23
C ALA A 20 -0.42 10.83 -6.22
N GLY A 21 -1.74 11.01 -6.30
CA GLY A 21 -2.48 11.98 -5.49
C GLY A 21 -3.19 11.41 -4.26
N GLU A 22 -3.53 10.13 -4.26
CA GLU A 22 -4.24 9.51 -3.15
C GLU A 22 -3.25 8.78 -2.23
N GLY A 23 -3.05 9.32 -1.03
CA GLY A 23 -2.28 8.63 0.01
C GLY A 23 -2.87 7.26 0.35
N PRO A 24 -2.16 6.43 1.13
CA PRO A 24 -2.71 5.17 1.60
C PRO A 24 -4.00 5.43 2.35
N LYS A 25 -5.08 4.76 1.93
CA LYS A 25 -6.38 4.84 2.58
C LYS A 25 -6.66 3.53 3.30
N ILE A 26 -6.90 3.64 4.60
CA ILE A 26 -7.17 2.50 5.46
C ILE A 26 -8.60 2.61 5.96
N THR A 27 -9.40 1.58 5.70
CA THR A 27 -10.74 1.43 6.28
C THR A 27 -10.74 0.24 7.24
N ILE A 28 -11.18 0.47 8.48
CA ILE A 28 -11.27 -0.57 9.51
C ILE A 28 -12.75 -0.79 9.86
N THR A 29 -13.21 -2.04 9.72
CA THR A 29 -14.57 -2.44 10.09
C THR A 29 -14.52 -3.35 11.32
N GLY A 30 -14.74 -2.76 12.49
CA GLY A 30 -14.55 -3.45 13.77
C GLY A 30 -13.10 -3.91 13.94
N ARG A 31 -12.86 -5.01 14.65
CA ARG A 31 -11.53 -5.63 14.73
C ARG A 31 -11.32 -6.71 13.67
N SER A 32 -12.32 -7.00 12.85
CA SER A 32 -12.39 -8.19 12.00
C SER A 32 -11.85 -7.98 10.59
N GLU A 33 -11.91 -6.77 10.07
CA GLU A 33 -11.60 -6.47 8.67
C GLU A 33 -10.84 -5.15 8.53
N VAL A 34 -9.79 -5.18 7.71
CA VAL A 34 -9.03 -4.00 7.28
C VAL A 34 -8.95 -4.00 5.75
N LEU A 35 -9.32 -2.88 5.14
CA LEU A 35 -9.10 -2.58 3.74
C LEU A 35 -7.96 -1.57 3.62
N VAL A 36 -6.94 -1.90 2.83
CA VAL A 36 -5.82 -1.02 2.52
C VAL A 36 -5.84 -0.72 1.02
N GLU A 37 -6.04 0.54 0.67
CA GLU A 37 -5.99 1.05 -0.71
C GLU A 37 -4.69 1.85 -0.92
N ASN A 38 -4.21 1.91 -2.16
CA ASN A 38 -3.01 2.65 -2.57
C ASN A 38 -1.71 2.18 -1.88
N TYR A 39 -1.59 0.86 -1.69
CA TYR A 39 -0.34 0.24 -1.25
C TYR A 39 0.61 0.01 -2.43
N LEU A 40 1.92 -0.03 -2.17
CA LEU A 40 2.97 -0.32 -3.15
C LEU A 40 3.36 -1.79 -3.15
N SER A 41 3.64 -2.35 -1.96
CA SER A 41 4.08 -3.74 -1.81
C SER A 41 3.71 -4.31 -0.44
N ILE A 42 3.69 -5.63 -0.32
CA ILE A 42 3.61 -6.32 0.98
C ILE A 42 5.05 -6.70 1.36
N ILE A 43 5.53 -6.17 2.49
CA ILE A 43 6.89 -6.38 2.99
C ILE A 43 6.97 -7.68 3.78
N ASN A 44 6.00 -7.92 4.66
CA ASN A 44 5.92 -9.10 5.51
C ASN A 44 4.46 -9.49 5.75
N PHE A 45 4.20 -10.79 5.86
CA PHE A 45 2.88 -11.32 6.21
C PHE A 45 3.02 -12.57 7.08
N SER A 46 2.31 -12.56 8.20
CA SER A 46 2.13 -13.68 9.11
C SER A 46 0.72 -13.63 9.72
N LYS A 47 0.38 -14.60 10.58
CA LYS A 47 -0.90 -14.57 11.29
C LYS A 47 -0.94 -13.50 12.39
N GLU A 48 0.21 -12.95 12.76
CA GLU A 48 0.36 -12.02 13.89
C GLU A 48 0.73 -10.60 13.45
N GLU A 49 1.34 -10.45 12.27
CA GLU A 49 1.83 -9.18 11.75
C GLU A 49 1.75 -9.12 10.22
N ILE A 50 1.31 -7.98 9.69
CA ILE A 50 1.41 -7.60 8.28
C ILE A 50 2.12 -6.25 8.17
N ARG A 51 3.12 -6.16 7.30
CA ARG A 51 3.84 -4.93 6.95
C ARG A 51 3.61 -4.61 5.48
N ILE A 52 3.19 -3.38 5.21
CA ILE A 52 2.78 -2.93 3.89
C ILE A 52 3.55 -1.65 3.56
N GLU A 53 4.19 -1.62 2.39
CA GLU A 53 4.81 -0.42 1.86
C GLU A 53 3.75 0.47 1.19
N THR A 54 3.82 1.77 1.44
CA THR A 54 2.95 2.79 0.85
C THR A 54 3.79 3.97 0.37
N ALA A 55 3.21 4.86 -0.43
CA ALA A 55 3.88 6.09 -0.85
C ALA A 55 4.28 7.04 0.30
N GLN A 56 3.73 6.85 1.51
CA GLN A 56 3.99 7.67 2.70
C GLN A 56 4.83 6.96 3.77
N GLY A 57 5.38 5.79 3.45
CA GLY A 57 6.13 4.96 4.39
C GLY A 57 5.49 3.60 4.60
N GLU A 58 5.75 3.00 5.76
CA GLU A 58 5.29 1.65 6.08
C GLU A 58 4.04 1.67 6.97
N LEU A 59 3.10 0.79 6.66
CA LEU A 59 1.94 0.48 7.46
C LEU A 59 2.13 -0.87 8.15
N PHE A 60 2.04 -0.87 9.47
CA PHE A 60 2.13 -2.05 10.33
C PHE A 60 0.75 -2.39 10.88
N LEU A 61 0.36 -3.64 10.73
CA LEU A 61 -0.86 -4.21 11.30
C LEU A 61 -0.45 -5.39 12.17
N SER A 62 -0.79 -5.37 13.45
CA SER A 62 -0.55 -6.49 14.37
C SER A 62 -1.87 -7.02 14.91
N GLY A 63 -1.94 -8.33 15.15
CA GLY A 63 -3.18 -8.98 15.55
C GLY A 63 -3.06 -10.48 15.73
N LYS A 64 -4.17 -11.19 15.57
CA LYS A 64 -4.24 -12.64 15.63
C LYS A 64 -5.01 -13.21 14.45
N GLY A 65 -4.50 -14.29 13.86
CA GLY A 65 -5.14 -14.95 12.75
C GLY A 65 -5.34 -14.04 11.54
N LEU A 66 -4.42 -13.11 11.29
CA LEU A 66 -4.45 -12.21 10.15
C LEU A 66 -4.31 -13.03 8.84
N VAL A 67 -5.16 -12.72 7.86
CA VAL A 67 -5.21 -13.37 6.54
C VAL A 67 -5.42 -12.33 5.46
N LEU A 68 -4.62 -12.39 4.40
CA LEU A 68 -4.85 -11.62 3.17
C LEU A 68 -6.00 -12.28 2.38
N LYS A 69 -7.20 -11.74 2.54
CA LYS A 69 -8.42 -12.23 1.89
C LYS A 69 -8.48 -11.89 0.41
N THR A 70 -7.97 -10.72 0.04
CA THR A 70 -7.95 -10.22 -1.34
C THR A 70 -6.69 -9.42 -1.57
N ILE A 71 -6.07 -9.62 -2.74
CA ILE A 71 -4.89 -8.91 -3.21
C ILE A 71 -5.16 -8.47 -4.65
N LEU A 72 -5.36 -7.18 -4.85
CA LEU A 72 -5.47 -6.52 -6.15
C LEU A 72 -4.32 -5.52 -6.30
N ALA A 73 -4.10 -5.00 -7.50
CA ALA A 73 -2.97 -4.13 -7.80
C ALA A 73 -2.82 -2.92 -6.84
N THR A 74 -3.93 -2.39 -6.32
CA THR A 74 -3.94 -1.23 -5.41
C THR A 74 -4.80 -1.45 -4.17
N GLU A 75 -5.32 -2.65 -3.94
CA GLU A 75 -6.23 -2.96 -2.83
C GLU A 75 -5.86 -4.27 -2.11
N LEU A 76 -5.81 -4.23 -0.78
CA LEU A 76 -5.68 -5.40 0.10
C LEU A 76 -6.89 -5.48 1.03
N ARG A 77 -7.52 -6.65 1.12
CA ARG A 77 -8.42 -6.99 2.23
C ARG A 77 -7.74 -7.95 3.19
N ILE A 78 -7.78 -7.59 4.46
CA ILE A 78 -7.21 -8.35 5.56
C ILE A 78 -8.34 -8.70 6.52
N GLU A 79 -8.44 -9.98 6.88
CA GLU A 79 -9.35 -10.49 7.90
C GLU A 79 -8.54 -11.02 9.09
N GLY A 80 -9.08 -10.95 10.31
CA GLY A 80 -8.44 -11.46 11.52
C GLY A 80 -8.91 -10.72 12.78
N GLU A 81 -8.17 -10.78 13.88
CA GLU A 81 -8.40 -9.91 15.04
C GLU A 81 -7.31 -8.83 15.07
N LEU A 82 -7.65 -7.59 14.70
CA LEU A 82 -6.73 -6.46 14.73
C LEU A 82 -6.51 -5.96 16.17
N ASP A 83 -5.24 -5.87 16.58
CA ASP A 83 -4.81 -5.34 17.87
C ASP A 83 -4.28 -3.91 17.75
N ALA A 84 -3.46 -3.64 16.73
CA ALA A 84 -2.89 -2.32 16.52
C ALA A 84 -2.59 -2.03 15.05
N LEU A 85 -2.57 -0.73 14.74
CA LEU A 85 -2.14 -0.16 13.47
C LEU A 85 -1.13 0.95 13.75
N ARG A 86 -0.02 0.96 13.03
CA ARG A 86 0.99 2.04 13.10
C ARG A 86 1.47 2.42 11.70
N PHE A 87 1.71 3.71 11.50
CA PHE A 87 2.48 4.23 10.38
C PHE A 87 3.90 4.53 10.84
N GLU A 88 4.89 4.17 10.02
CA GLU A 88 6.28 4.62 10.18
C GLU A 88 6.68 5.38 8.91
N GLU A 89 7.25 6.58 9.08
CA GLU A 89 7.73 7.37 7.95
C GLU A 89 8.76 6.55 7.16
N GLY A 90 8.56 6.48 5.84
CA GLY A 90 9.60 5.96 4.96
C GLY A 90 10.83 6.83 5.12
N ALA A 91 12.02 6.23 5.26
CA ALA A 91 13.27 6.98 5.40
C ALA A 91 13.31 8.05 4.30
N GLY A 92 13.08 9.31 4.69
CA GLY A 92 12.93 10.39 3.75
C GLY A 92 14.13 10.38 2.81
N LYS A 93 13.89 10.25 1.51
CA LYS A 93 14.87 10.70 0.52
C LYS A 93 14.90 12.23 0.61
N ASN A 94 15.51 12.74 1.68
CA ASN A 94 16.09 14.06 1.72
C ASN A 94 17.31 14.02 0.79
N VAL A 95 17.10 14.24 -0.50
CA VAL A 95 18.11 14.78 -1.43
C VAL A 95 17.41 15.70 -2.41
#